data_AF-A0A8S7LE76-F1
#
_entry.id   AF-A0A8S7LE76-F1
#
_cell.length_a   1.000
_cell.length_b   1.000
_cell.length_c   1.000
_cell.angle_alpha   90.00
_cell.angle_beta   90.00
_cell.angle_gamma   90.00
#
_symmetry.space_group_name_H-M   'P 1'
#
loop_
_entity.id
_entity.type
_entity.pdbx_description
1 polymer ?
#
loop_
_entity_poly.entity_id
_entity_poly.type
_entity_poly.pdbx_seq_one_letter_code
_entity_poly.pdbx_strand_id
1 'polypeptide(L)'
;GVDAGRGILSMQGWLTGSHYHNIRSWDAWDNTVLVPNDKGGDSLLSTDNAVRQGAINGRFTSQYRTESSEGNETRPRNIAFNYIVRTA
;
A
#
# COMPACT_ATOMS: atom_id res chain seq x y z
N GLY A 1 24.30 2.20 10.47
CA GLY A 1 25.47 2.66 9.70
C GLY A 1 25.13 4.01 9.09
N VAL A 2 26.12 4.76 8.61
CA VAL A 2 25.85 6.07 7.99
C VAL A 2 25.43 5.86 6.54
N ASP A 3 24.21 6.28 6.19
CA ASP A 3 23.70 6.21 4.82
C ASP A 3 24.50 7.15 3.88
N ALA A 4 24.56 6.83 2.59
CA ALA A 4 25.20 7.71 1.61
C ALA A 4 24.57 9.11 1.63
N GLY A 5 25.38 10.16 1.78
CA GLY A 5 24.92 11.55 1.87
C GLY A 5 24.46 11.99 3.27
N ARG A 6 24.50 11.09 4.27
CA ARG A 6 24.12 11.40 5.65
C ARG A 6 25.34 11.78 6.51
N GLY A 7 25.26 12.85 7.29
CA GLY A 7 26.32 13.24 8.24
C GLY A 7 26.36 12.36 9.49
N ILE A 8 27.55 12.15 10.07
CA ILE A 8 27.70 11.50 11.39
C ILE A 8 27.03 12.36 12.48
N LEU A 9 26.38 11.72 13.45
CA LEU A 9 25.54 12.35 14.48
C LEU A 9 24.30 13.09 13.95
N SER A 10 23.97 12.96 12.67
CA SER A 10 22.73 13.53 12.14
C SER A 10 21.51 12.74 12.58
N MET A 11 20.50 13.48 13.04
CA MET A 11 19.23 12.92 13.50
C MET A 11 18.25 12.81 12.33
N GLN A 12 17.55 11.69 12.25
CA GLN A 12 16.42 11.51 11.34
C GLN A 12 15.13 11.34 12.13
N GLY A 13 14.06 11.94 11.61
CA GLY A 13 12.70 11.74 12.10
C GLY A 13 12.15 10.36 11.76
N TRP A 14 10.96 10.09 12.28
CA TRP A 14 10.14 8.95 11.86
C TRP A 14 9.81 9.07 10.38
N LEU A 15 9.88 7.94 9.66
CA LEU A 15 9.37 7.82 8.31
C LEU A 15 8.70 6.46 8.16
N THR A 16 7.48 6.46 7.64
CA THR A 16 6.83 5.23 7.20
C THR A 16 7.17 5.04 5.72
N GLY A 17 7.66 3.86 5.36
CA GLY A 17 7.96 3.54 3.97
C GLY A 17 6.71 3.60 3.10
N SER A 18 6.93 3.73 1.79
CA SER A 18 5.85 3.82 0.82
C SER A 18 4.93 2.61 0.89
N HIS A 19 3.65 2.86 1.17
CA HIS A 19 2.60 1.86 1.13
C HIS A 19 1.26 2.51 0.78
N TYR A 20 0.32 1.68 0.33
CA TYR A 20 -1.07 2.08 0.06
C TYR A 20 -2.02 1.08 0.71
N HIS A 21 -3.27 1.51 0.91
CA HIS A 21 -4.34 0.64 1.36
C HIS A 21 -5.30 0.37 0.22
N ASN A 22 -5.67 -0.90 0.03
CA ASN A 22 -6.73 -1.26 -0.89
C ASN A 22 -8.09 -0.86 -0.30
N ILE A 23 -8.91 -0.23 -1.13
CA ILE A 23 -10.29 0.13 -0.81
C ILE A 23 -11.20 -0.96 -1.37
N ARG A 24 -12.21 -1.35 -0.60
CA ARG A 24 -13.19 -2.35 -1.06
C ARG A 24 -14.07 -1.71 -2.14
N SER A 25 -14.48 -2.52 -3.11
CA SER A 25 -15.30 -2.05 -4.24
C SER A 25 -16.60 -1.36 -3.81
N TRP A 26 -17.20 -1.78 -2.70
CA TRP A 26 -18.41 -1.17 -2.17
C TRP A 26 -18.18 0.19 -1.49
N ASP A 27 -16.95 0.48 -1.03
CA ASP A 27 -16.56 1.72 -0.33
C ASP A 27 -16.08 2.79 -1.33
N ALA A 28 -15.64 2.37 -2.52
CA ALA A 28 -15.14 3.22 -3.62
C ALA A 28 -16.24 3.67 -4.60
N TRP A 29 -17.45 3.95 -4.09
CA TRP A 29 -18.65 4.20 -4.88
C TRP A 29 -18.50 5.42 -5.80
N ASP A 30 -18.27 5.17 -7.09
CA ASP A 30 -18.41 6.15 -8.17
C ASP A 30 -19.63 5.76 -9.04
N ASN A 31 -20.44 6.77 -9.39
CA ASN A 31 -21.65 6.61 -10.20
C ASN A 31 -21.36 6.26 -11.67
N THR A 32 -20.08 6.26 -12.09
CA THR A 32 -19.63 5.76 -13.40
C THR A 32 -19.56 4.23 -13.49
N VAL A 33 -19.67 3.52 -12.35
CA VAL A 33 -19.76 2.05 -12.27
C VAL A 33 -21.18 1.55 -12.60
N LEU A 34 -22.06 2.43 -13.07
CA LEU A 34 -23.44 2.13 -13.49
C LEU A 34 -23.54 1.67 -14.96
N VAL A 35 -22.65 0.79 -15.42
CA VAL A 35 -23.07 -0.13 -16.49
C VAL A 35 -23.51 -1.40 -15.79
N PRO A 36 -24.81 -1.62 -15.56
CA PRO A 36 -25.27 -2.80 -14.85
C PRO A 36 -24.98 -4.02 -15.73
N ASN A 37 -24.06 -4.89 -15.29
CA ASN A 37 -23.80 -6.22 -15.86
C ASN A 37 -23.38 -6.21 -17.34
N ASP A 38 -22.14 -5.82 -17.59
CA ASP A 38 -21.50 -5.93 -18.92
C ASP A 38 -20.90 -7.33 -19.18
N LYS A 39 -20.94 -8.24 -18.18
CA LYS A 39 -20.32 -9.57 -18.19
C LYS A 39 -18.81 -9.52 -18.47
N GLY A 40 -18.17 -8.39 -18.17
CA GLY A 40 -16.72 -8.20 -18.32
C GLY A 40 -15.91 -8.94 -17.26
N GLY A 41 -16.55 -9.46 -16.20
CA GLY A 41 -15.90 -10.11 -15.08
C GLY A 41 -15.26 -9.11 -14.12
N ASP A 42 -15.78 -7.89 -14.06
CA ASP A 42 -15.31 -6.87 -13.14
C ASP A 42 -15.87 -7.16 -11.74
N SER A 43 -14.95 -7.53 -10.85
CA SER A 43 -15.25 -8.15 -9.55
C SER A 43 -15.81 -7.16 -8.49
N LEU A 44 -16.56 -6.16 -8.93
CA LEU A 44 -16.95 -4.98 -8.15
C LEU A 44 -18.40 -5.02 -7.68
N LEU A 45 -19.30 -5.61 -8.46
CA LEU A 45 -20.73 -5.72 -8.14
C LEU A 45 -21.12 -7.20 -7.98
N SER A 46 -21.85 -7.56 -6.90
CA SER A 46 -22.47 -8.89 -6.74
C SER A 46 -23.27 -9.35 -7.96
N THR A 47 -23.79 -8.38 -8.72
CA THR A 47 -24.64 -8.61 -9.88
C THR A 47 -23.89 -9.06 -11.13
N ASP A 48 -22.57 -8.82 -11.23
CA ASP A 48 -21.74 -9.36 -12.33
C ASP A 48 -21.23 -10.78 -12.00
N ASN A 49 -20.90 -11.04 -10.73
CA ASN A 49 -20.24 -12.28 -10.29
C ASN A 49 -21.17 -13.35 -9.68
N ALA A 50 -22.48 -13.27 -9.87
CA ALA A 50 -23.48 -14.21 -9.32
C ALA A 50 -23.47 -15.62 -9.95
N VAL A 51 -22.33 -16.10 -10.44
CA VAL A 51 -22.21 -17.42 -11.10
C VAL A 51 -21.79 -18.54 -10.15
N ARG A 52 -21.35 -18.25 -8.92
CA ARG A 52 -20.98 -19.30 -7.95
C ARG A 52 -21.37 -18.96 -6.51
N GLN A 53 -22.23 -19.82 -5.96
CA GLN A 53 -22.61 -19.83 -4.55
C GLN A 53 -21.34 -19.90 -3.68
N GLY A 54 -21.06 -18.86 -2.91
CA GLY A 54 -19.92 -18.78 -1.98
C GLY A 54 -18.79 -17.82 -2.36
N ALA A 55 -18.87 -17.09 -3.47
CA ALA A 55 -17.91 -16.03 -3.76
C ALA A 55 -18.15 -14.81 -2.83
N ILE A 56 -17.14 -14.44 -2.05
CA ILE A 56 -17.19 -13.25 -1.19
C ILE A 56 -17.18 -12.00 -2.10
N ASN A 57 -18.24 -11.21 -2.03
CA ASN A 57 -18.30 -9.87 -2.63
C ASN A 57 -17.16 -8.98 -2.11
N GLY A 58 -16.53 -8.19 -2.99
CA GLY A 58 -15.52 -7.20 -2.60
C GLY A 58 -14.08 -7.73 -2.61
N ARG A 59 -13.66 -8.36 -3.71
CA ARG A 59 -12.29 -8.82 -3.90
C ARG A 59 -11.33 -7.61 -3.88
N PHE A 60 -10.28 -7.66 -3.05
CA PHE A 60 -9.22 -6.65 -3.05
C PHE A 60 -8.35 -6.80 -4.30
N THR A 61 -8.76 -6.22 -5.44
CA THR A 61 -8.04 -6.34 -6.72
C THR A 61 -7.00 -5.25 -6.94
N SER A 62 -6.66 -4.45 -5.92
CA SER A 62 -5.78 -3.26 -6.01
C SER A 62 -6.24 -2.19 -7.01
N GLN A 63 -7.40 -2.36 -7.64
CA GLN A 63 -7.99 -1.42 -8.58
C GLN A 63 -8.38 -0.11 -7.89
N TYR A 64 -8.97 -0.21 -6.70
CA TYR A 64 -9.26 0.94 -5.84
C TYR A 64 -8.29 0.91 -4.66
N ARG A 65 -7.49 1.95 -4.52
CA ARG A 65 -6.51 2.11 -3.45
C ARG A 65 -6.33 3.57 -3.10
N THR A 66 -5.86 3.83 -1.89
CA THR A 66 -5.33 5.16 -1.55
C THR A 66 -4.11 5.46 -2.42
N GLU A 67 -3.73 6.74 -2.48
CA GLU A 67 -2.40 7.09 -2.96
C GLU A 67 -1.33 6.42 -2.09
N SER A 68 -0.18 6.12 -2.70
CA SER A 68 0.95 5.57 -1.96
C SER A 68 1.53 6.67 -1.09
N SER A 69 1.81 6.38 0.17
CA SER A 69 2.65 7.26 0.97
C SER A 69 4.04 7.36 0.33
N GLU A 70 4.74 8.47 0.52
CA GLU A 70 6.12 8.61 0.04
C GLU A 70 7.11 7.99 1.04
N GLY A 71 8.32 7.68 0.58
CA GLY A 71 9.43 7.25 1.43
C GLY A 71 10.04 5.90 1.04
N ASN A 72 11.37 5.85 0.96
CA ASN A 72 12.11 4.65 0.54
C ASN A 72 12.41 3.66 1.67
N GLU A 73 12.02 3.99 2.91
CA GLU A 73 12.35 3.21 4.10
C GLU A 73 11.30 3.43 5.20
N THR A 74 10.95 2.36 5.91
CA THR A 74 10.26 2.46 7.21
C THR A 74 11.30 2.50 8.32
N ARG A 75 11.37 3.60 9.06
CA ARG A 75 12.32 3.75 10.18
C ARG A 75 11.73 4.48 11.38
N PRO A 76 12.13 4.10 12.60
CA PRO A 76 11.98 4.93 13.77
C PRO A 76 12.98 6.10 13.78
N ARG A 77 12.80 7.04 14.71
CA ARG A 77 13.82 8.05 15.00
C ARG A 77 15.16 7.38 15.28
N ASN A 78 16.20 7.83 14.59
CA ASN A 78 17.55 7.32 14.78
C ASN A 78 18.60 8.40 14.52
N ILE A 79 19.82 8.14 14.99
CA ILE A 79 21.00 8.99 14.79
C ILE A 79 22.07 8.18 14.06
N ALA A 80 22.78 8.80 13.13
CA ALA A 80 23.83 8.13 12.36
C ALA A 80 25.13 7.99 13.16
N PHE A 81 25.67 6.78 13.22
CA PHE A 81 26.97 6.48 13.80
C PHE A 81 27.69 5.37 13.01
N ASN A 82 29.01 5.33 13.15
CA ASN A 82 29.86 4.28 12.59
C ASN A 82 29.87 3.06 13.51
N TYR A 83 29.99 1.87 12.91
CA TYR A 83 30.31 0.65 13.66
C TYR A 83 31.82 0.46 13.69
N ILE A 84 32.35 0.07 14.85
CA ILE A 84 33.75 -0.32 15.00
C ILE A 84 33.77 -1.84 15.16
N VAL A 85 34.56 -2.52 14.33
CA VAL A 85 34.75 -3.97 14.41
C VAL A 85 36.10 -4.23 15.05
N ARG A 86 36.12 -5.13 16.04
CA ARG A 86 37.38 -5.69 16.55
C ARG A 86 37.84 -6.79 15.60
N THR A 87 38.98 -6.60 14.96
CA THR A 87 39.66 -7.64 14.19
C THR A 87 40.67 -8.36 15.08
N ALA A 88 40.78 -9.68 14.92
CA ALA A 88 41.73 -10.54 15.64
C ALA A 88 42.97 -10.82 14.77
#